data_AF-A0A936GBU8-F1
#
_entry.id   AF-A0A936GBU8-F1
#
_cell.length_a   1.000
_cell.length_b   1.000
_cell.length_c   1.000
_cell.angle_alpha   90.00
_cell.angle_beta   90.00
_cell.angle_gamma   90.00
#
_symmetry.space_group_name_H-M   'P 1'
#
loop_
_entity.id
_entity.type
_entity.pdbx_description
1 polymer ?
#
loop_
_entity_poly.entity_id
_entity_poly.type
_entity_poly.pdbx_seq_one_letter_code
_entity_poly.pdbx_strand_id
1 'polypeptide(L)'
;MTISSRYKDLFRAASIVEKLSLFQQLLEGSELYVDLALALLKAIHKQLSVDTARDHLDYKRYAETIELLRYHRADMLKEVIDAWKAENPSEEVEWLSDGVIK
;
A
#
# COMPACT_ATOMS: atom_id res chain seq x y z
N MET A 1 6.87 36.58 -12.97
CA MET A 1 6.30 35.53 -12.11
C MET A 1 5.96 34.32 -12.98
N THR A 2 6.77 33.27 -12.92
CA THR A 2 6.65 32.07 -13.76
C THR A 2 5.69 31.06 -13.12
N ILE A 3 4.39 31.17 -13.44
CA ILE A 3 3.33 30.25 -12.99
C ILE A 3 3.38 28.91 -13.78
N SER A 4 4.25 28.80 -14.78
CA SER A 4 4.18 27.77 -15.82
C SER A 4 4.66 26.36 -15.42
N SER A 5 5.29 26.14 -14.27
CA SER A 5 5.71 24.78 -13.87
C SER A 5 4.69 24.06 -12.96
N ARG A 6 3.94 24.80 -12.13
CA ARG A 6 3.12 24.21 -11.05
C ARG A 6 1.84 23.51 -11.52
N TYR A 7 1.24 23.92 -12.64
CA TYR A 7 -0.02 23.30 -13.08
C TYR A 7 0.19 21.87 -13.60
N LYS A 8 1.36 21.57 -14.17
CA LYS A 8 1.69 20.23 -14.66
C LYS A 8 1.77 19.22 -13.52
N ASP A 9 2.16 19.66 -12.33
CA ASP A 9 2.23 18.84 -11.13
C ASP A 9 0.84 18.37 -10.66
N LEU A 10 -0.25 19.02 -11.08
CA LEU A 10 -1.62 18.59 -10.78
C LEU A 10 -2.05 17.35 -11.60
N PHE A 11 -1.41 17.12 -12.75
CA PHE A 11 -1.78 16.05 -13.67
C PHE A 11 -0.71 14.94 -13.75
N ARG A 12 0.36 15.04 -12.96
CA ARG A 12 1.37 13.98 -12.89
C ARG A 12 0.84 12.81 -12.05
N ALA A 13 1.21 11.60 -12.43
CA ALA A 13 0.98 10.45 -11.58
C ALA A 13 1.83 10.57 -10.30
N ALA A 14 1.21 10.34 -9.14
CA ALA A 14 1.95 10.28 -7.88
C ALA A 14 3.00 9.16 -7.95
N SER A 15 4.14 9.36 -7.30
CA SER A 15 5.17 8.34 -7.07
C SER A 15 4.71 7.30 -6.05
N ILE A 16 5.48 6.23 -5.86
CA ILE A 16 5.24 5.24 -4.79
C ILE A 16 5.44 5.88 -3.42
N VAL A 17 6.53 6.64 -3.25
CA VAL A 17 6.86 7.37 -2.01
C VAL A 17 5.72 8.30 -1.60
N GLU A 18 5.17 9.09 -2.54
CA GLU A 18 4.04 9.99 -2.24
C GLU A 18 2.77 9.23 -1.79
N LYS A 19 2.48 8.07 -2.40
CA LYS A 19 1.35 7.24 -1.98
C LYS A 19 1.56 6.62 -0.60
N LEU A 20 2.77 6.14 -0.30
CA LEU A 20 3.13 5.61 1.02
C LEU A 20 3.05 6.69 2.10
N SER A 21 3.56 7.89 1.82
CA SER A 21 3.45 9.03 2.74
C SER A 21 1.99 9.42 2.99
N LEU A 22 1.15 9.46 1.95
CA LEU A 22 -0.28 9.71 2.11
C LEU A 22 -0.95 8.63 2.97
N PHE A 23 -0.65 7.36 2.71
CA PHE A 23 -1.20 6.25 3.48
C PHE A 23 -0.88 6.39 4.96
N GLN A 24 0.39 6.66 5.30
CA GLN A 24 0.82 6.84 6.68
C GLN A 24 0.14 8.04 7.35
N GLN A 25 0.03 9.18 6.65
CA GLN A 25 -0.67 10.36 7.18
C GLN A 25 -2.14 10.06 7.50
N LEU A 26 -2.83 9.32 6.64
CA LEU A 26 -4.22 8.92 6.86
C LEU A 26 -4.36 7.93 8.01
N LEU A 27 -3.40 7.01 8.15
CA LEU A 27 -3.37 6.05 9.25
C LEU A 27 -3.19 6.76 10.59
N GLU A 28 -2.20 7.67 10.68
CA GLU A 28 -1.91 8.45 11.89
C GLU A 28 -3.05 9.44 12.22
N GLY A 29 -3.67 10.03 11.20
CA GLY A 29 -4.84 10.90 11.33
C GLY A 29 -6.14 10.19 11.68
N SER A 30 -6.17 8.85 11.70
CA SER A 30 -7.39 8.04 11.83
C SER A 30 -8.45 8.32 10.76
N GLU A 31 -8.01 8.80 9.59
CA GLU A 31 -8.84 9.10 8.41
C GLU A 31 -8.79 7.96 7.38
N LEU A 32 -8.03 6.91 7.68
CA LEU A 32 -7.95 5.71 6.83
C LEU A 32 -9.16 4.79 7.09
N TYR A 33 -9.90 4.51 6.01
CA TYR A 33 -11.00 3.54 5.94
C TYR A 33 -10.64 2.40 4.98
N VAL A 34 -11.32 1.26 5.14
CA VAL A 34 -10.99 -0.03 4.49
C VAL A 34 -10.87 0.11 2.98
N ASP A 35 -11.86 0.70 2.31
CA ASP A 35 -11.87 0.84 0.85
C ASP A 35 -10.70 1.71 0.34
N LEU A 36 -10.36 2.78 1.07
CA LEU A 36 -9.24 3.65 0.71
C LEU A 36 -7.90 2.96 0.95
N ALA A 37 -7.76 2.22 2.05
CA ALA A 37 -6.58 1.41 2.33
C ALA A 37 -6.38 0.37 1.22
N LEU A 38 -7.43 -0.35 0.86
CA LEU A 38 -7.43 -1.33 -0.22
C LEU A 38 -7.02 -0.70 -1.56
N ALA A 39 -7.63 0.42 -1.93
CA ALA A 39 -7.34 1.11 -3.18
C ALA A 39 -5.89 1.61 -3.26
N LEU A 40 -5.39 2.23 -2.19
CA LEU A 40 -4.01 2.73 -2.12
C LEU A 40 -2.99 1.60 -2.17
N LEU A 41 -3.19 0.54 -1.36
CA LEU A 41 -2.26 -0.60 -1.33
C LEU A 41 -2.24 -1.34 -2.66
N LYS A 42 -3.39 -1.53 -3.32
CA LYS A 42 -3.45 -2.08 -4.69
C LYS A 42 -2.70 -1.22 -5.69
N ALA A 43 -2.88 0.11 -5.65
CA ALA A 43 -2.19 1.02 -6.55
C ALA A 43 -0.68 0.98 -6.36
N ILE A 44 -0.21 0.93 -5.11
CA ILE A 44 1.21 0.82 -4.76
C ILE A 44 1.76 -0.53 -5.22
N HIS A 45 1.09 -1.64 -4.88
CA HIS A 45 1.51 -2.98 -5.25
C HIS A 45 1.61 -3.17 -6.77
N LYS A 46 0.61 -2.70 -7.52
CA LYS A 46 0.62 -2.73 -8.99
C LYS A 46 1.77 -1.92 -9.58
N GLN A 47 2.10 -0.78 -8.99
CA GLN A 47 3.21 0.04 -9.47
C GLN A 47 4.56 -0.63 -9.18
N LEU A 48 4.71 -1.25 -8.01
CA LEU A 48 5.90 -2.03 -7.62
C LEU A 48 6.10 -3.26 -8.51
N SER A 49 5.03 -3.95 -8.91
CA SER A 49 5.14 -5.17 -9.73
C SER A 49 5.52 -4.90 -11.19
N VAL A 50 5.24 -3.70 -11.72
CA VAL A 50 5.59 -3.30 -13.09
C VAL A 50 7.03 -2.77 -13.18
N ASP A 51 7.48 -2.00 -12.18
CA ASP A 51 8.82 -1.42 -12.14
C ASP A 51 9.80 -2.32 -11.36
N THR A 52 10.04 -3.54 -11.85
CA THR A 52 10.98 -4.51 -11.22
C THR A 52 12.42 -4.02 -11.12
N ALA A 53 12.77 -2.95 -11.84
CA ALA A 53 14.07 -2.28 -11.79
C ALA A 53 14.18 -1.21 -10.66
N ARG A 54 13.11 -0.92 -9.92
CA ARG A 54 13.11 0.12 -8.86
C ARG A 54 13.46 -0.40 -7.47
N ASP A 55 14.08 0.51 -6.74
CA ASP A 55 14.74 0.41 -5.44
C ASP A 55 14.12 -0.58 -4.45
N HIS A 56 14.95 -1.50 -3.95
CA HIS A 56 14.66 -2.33 -2.76
C HIS A 56 14.15 -1.48 -1.57
N LEU A 57 14.51 -0.20 -1.53
CA LEU A 57 14.06 0.75 -0.52
C LEU A 57 12.54 1.01 -0.58
N ASP A 58 11.95 1.11 -1.77
CA ASP A 58 10.51 1.36 -1.91
C ASP A 58 9.70 0.12 -1.52
N TYR A 59 10.18 -1.06 -1.90
CA TYR A 59 9.56 -2.31 -1.46
C TYR A 59 9.67 -2.50 0.06
N LYS A 60 10.84 -2.16 0.64
CA LYS A 60 11.04 -2.19 2.09
C LYS A 60 10.05 -1.27 2.80
N ARG A 61 9.90 -0.01 2.34
CA ARG A 61 8.94 0.95 2.92
C ARG A 61 7.49 0.47 2.79
N TYR A 62 7.16 -0.16 1.67
CA TYR A 62 5.85 -0.78 1.48
C TYR A 62 5.60 -1.89 2.52
N ALA A 63 6.58 -2.78 2.73
CA ALA A 63 6.47 -3.84 3.74
C ALA A 63 6.34 -3.26 5.17
N GLU A 64 7.12 -2.23 5.51
CA GLU A 64 7.02 -1.51 6.78
C GLU A 64 5.63 -0.87 6.97
N THR A 65 5.01 -0.37 5.90
CA THR A 65 3.65 0.20 5.94
C THR A 65 2.59 -0.87 6.22
N ILE A 66 2.72 -2.04 5.60
CA ILE A 66 1.84 -3.19 5.89
C ILE A 66 2.00 -3.63 7.34
N GLU A 67 3.23 -3.65 7.85
CA GLU A 67 3.52 -3.98 9.25
C GLU A 67 2.90 -2.99 10.23
N LEU A 68 2.99 -1.69 9.95
CA LEU A 68 2.33 -0.65 10.73
C LEU A 68 0.81 -0.83 10.73
N LEU A 69 0.21 -1.15 9.57
CA LEU A 69 -1.22 -1.43 9.47
C LEU A 69 -1.60 -2.65 10.32
N ARG A 70 -0.79 -3.71 10.30
CA ARG A 70 -0.98 -4.90 11.13
C ARG A 70 -1.01 -4.56 12.61
N TYR A 71 -0.08 -3.72 13.07
CA TYR A 71 0.02 -3.36 14.48
C TYR A 71 -1.11 -2.44 14.94
N HIS A 72 -1.48 -1.45 14.13
CA HIS A 72 -2.43 -0.41 14.53
C HIS A 72 -3.89 -0.76 14.21
N ARG A 73 -4.15 -1.50 13.13
CA ARG A 73 -5.49 -1.77 12.57
C ARG A 73 -5.56 -3.17 11.96
N ALA A 74 -5.30 -4.20 12.77
CA ALA A 74 -5.30 -5.60 12.34
C ALA A 74 -6.64 -6.05 11.72
N ASP A 75 -7.75 -5.49 12.19
CA ASP A 75 -9.10 -5.63 11.64
C ASP A 75 -9.15 -5.18 10.18
N MET A 76 -8.68 -3.97 9.90
CA MET A 76 -8.63 -3.42 8.55
C MET A 76 -7.69 -4.20 7.64
N LEU A 77 -6.52 -4.59 8.15
CA LEU A 77 -5.59 -5.40 7.37
C LEU A 77 -6.23 -6.72 6.94
N LYS A 78 -6.99 -7.37 7.83
CA LYS A 78 -7.73 -8.59 7.50
C LYS A 78 -8.73 -8.35 6.37
N GLU A 79 -9.54 -7.30 6.47
CA GLU A 79 -10.52 -6.96 5.42
C GLU A 79 -9.85 -6.66 4.07
N VAL A 80 -8.72 -5.94 4.10
CA VAL A 80 -7.92 -5.66 2.90
C VAL A 80 -7.41 -6.96 2.26
N ILE A 81 -6.88 -7.90 3.06
CA ILE A 81 -6.39 -9.19 2.57
C ILE A 81 -7.53 -10.04 2.01
N ASP A 82 -8.66 -10.10 2.71
CA ASP A 82 -9.83 -10.88 2.29
C ASP A 82 -10.39 -10.35 0.96
N ALA A 83 -10.50 -9.04 0.81
CA ALA A 83 -10.90 -8.39 -0.44
C ALA A 83 -9.92 -8.68 -1.59
N TRP A 84 -8.61 -8.72 -1.30
CA TRP A 84 -7.62 -9.00 -2.31
C TRP A 84 -7.66 -10.47 -2.78
N LYS A 85 -7.84 -11.42 -1.86
CA LYS A 85 -8.03 -12.85 -2.17
C LYS A 85 -9.29 -13.10 -3.00
N ALA A 86 -10.39 -12.41 -2.68
CA ALA A 86 -11.63 -12.53 -3.44
C ALA A 86 -11.47 -12.11 -4.91
N GLU A 87 -10.63 -11.11 -5.20
CA GLU A 87 -10.35 -10.65 -6.57
C GLU A 87 -9.30 -11.51 -7.31
N ASN A 88 -8.46 -12.25 -6.57
CA ASN A 88 -7.44 -13.14 -7.13
C ASN A 88 -7.60 -14.53 -6.54
N PRO A 89 -8.65 -15.28 -6.92
CA PRO A 89 -8.97 -16.59 -6.36
C PRO A 89 -8.01 -17.72 -6.79
N SER A 90 -6.72 -17.42 -7.02
CA SER A 90 -5.67 -18.41 -7.27
C SER A 90 -5.17 -19.01 -5.96
N GLU A 91 -5.07 -20.34 -5.95
CA GLU A 91 -4.70 -21.29 -4.88
C GLU A 91 -3.90 -20.70 -3.70
N GLU A 92 -4.34 -21.05 -2.49
CA GLU A 92 -3.73 -20.72 -1.19
C GLU A 92 -2.22 -20.42 -1.26
N VAL A 93 -1.87 -19.13 -1.27
CA VAL A 93 -0.48 -18.73 -1.05
C VAL A 93 -0.26 -18.73 0.47
N GLU A 94 0.39 -19.79 0.93
CA GLU A 94 0.71 -20.20 2.31
C GLU A 94 1.74 -19.28 3.02
N TRP A 95 1.71 -17.95 2.84
CA TRP A 95 2.75 -17.06 3.36
C TRP A 95 2.41 -16.34 4.68
N LEU A 96 1.35 -16.75 5.38
CA LEU A 96 1.01 -16.19 6.70
C LEU A 96 0.75 -17.26 7.78
N SER A 97 1.00 -18.54 7.49
CA SER A 97 0.78 -19.64 8.45
C SER A 97 1.91 -19.83 9.47
N ASP A 98 3.10 -19.25 9.25
CA ASP A 98 4.25 -19.50 10.12
C ASP A 98 4.25 -18.62 11.36
N GLY A 99 3.34 -18.99 12.25
CA GLY A 99 3.23 -18.49 13.60
C GLY A 99 3.09 -19.58 14.65
N VAL A 100 3.48 -20.85 14.41
CA VAL A 100 3.69 -21.85 15.48
C VAL A 100 4.67 -22.94 15.01
N ILE A 101 5.94 -22.86 15.41
CA ILE A 101 6.78 -24.06 15.52
C ILE A 101 6.52 -24.61 16.94
N LYS A 102 5.96 -25.82 17.02
CA LYS A 102 6.00 -26.66 18.23
C LYS A 102 7.31 -27.45 18.26
#